data_AF-A0A3R8TX00-F1
#
_entry.id   AF-A0A3R8TX00-F1
#
_cell.length_a   1.000
_cell.length_b   1.000
_cell.length_c   1.000
_cell.angle_alpha   90.00
_cell.angle_beta   90.00
_cell.angle_gamma   90.00
#
_symmetry.space_group_name_H-M   'P 1'
#
loop_
_entity.id
_entity.type
_entity.pdbx_description
1 polymer ?
#
loop_
_entity_poly.entity_id
_entity_poly.type
_entity_poly.pdbx_seq_one_letter_code
_entity_poly.pdbx_strand_id
1 'polypeptide(L)'
;MDQNSTDNSANHDLEQQLLNVLEFVTSPLTADAKFPDTLDNAQALKKGLYYLKEKSFPLAAKWLRLAAMSGELKAQFFLGLLFMKGQGVPPSPFHAAAWLTLASSQGHKGAEQVLQDVRRFLTTKRYRDAQCYAATLYEQIHQLQHISR
;
A
#
# COMPACT_ATOMS: atom_id res chain seq x y z
N MET A 1 35.22 -10.02 -15.36
CA MET A 1 34.59 -10.42 -14.08
C MET A 1 33.51 -9.40 -13.84
N ASP A 2 32.33 -9.63 -14.41
CA ASP A 2 31.33 -8.59 -14.59
C ASP A 2 30.05 -9.03 -13.89
N GLN A 3 29.94 -8.69 -12.61
CA GLN A 3 28.78 -9.00 -11.77
C GLN A 3 27.59 -8.03 -11.99
N ASN A 4 27.39 -7.49 -13.20
CA ASN A 4 26.37 -6.48 -13.45
C ASN A 4 25.11 -6.98 -14.19
N SER A 5 24.95 -8.29 -14.36
CA SER A 5 23.79 -8.86 -15.09
C SER A 5 22.70 -9.44 -14.19
N THR A 6 22.96 -9.64 -12.89
CA THR A 6 21.97 -10.18 -11.94
C THR A 6 21.12 -9.10 -11.24
N ASP A 7 21.51 -7.83 -11.29
CA ASP A 7 20.74 -6.72 -10.69
C ASP A 7 19.57 -6.27 -11.57
N ASN A 8 19.72 -6.32 -12.91
CA ASN A 8 18.67 -5.86 -13.83
C ASN A 8 17.44 -6.77 -13.89
N SER A 9 17.59 -8.10 -13.76
CA SER A 9 16.46 -9.03 -13.80
C SER A 9 15.57 -8.91 -12.55
N ALA A 10 16.18 -8.73 -11.37
CA ALA A 10 15.44 -8.50 -10.12
C ALA A 10 14.81 -7.10 -10.08
N ASN A 11 15.48 -6.09 -10.66
CA ASN A 11 14.94 -4.75 -10.79
C ASN A 11 13.72 -4.72 -11.73
N HIS A 12 13.79 -5.39 -12.87
CA HIS A 12 12.70 -5.43 -13.83
C HIS A 12 11.48 -6.22 -13.31
N ASP A 13 11.69 -7.33 -12.61
CA ASP A 13 10.61 -8.07 -11.95
C ASP A 13 9.95 -7.24 -10.86
N LEU A 14 10.74 -6.49 -10.08
CA LEU A 14 10.23 -5.58 -9.06
C LEU A 14 9.47 -4.41 -9.69
N GLU A 15 9.94 -3.83 -10.81
CA GLU A 15 9.23 -2.79 -11.55
C GLU A 15 7.88 -3.28 -12.08
N GLN A 16 7.81 -4.51 -12.56
CA GLN A 16 6.54 -5.14 -12.95
C GLN A 16 5.64 -5.39 -11.73
N GLN A 17 6.19 -5.84 -10.60
CA GLN A 17 5.44 -5.94 -9.35
C GLN A 17 4.96 -4.57 -8.84
N LEU A 18 5.76 -3.52 -9.03
CA LEU A 18 5.44 -2.11 -8.76
C LEU A 18 4.27 -1.65 -9.58
N LEU A 19 4.30 -1.90 -10.89
CA LEU A 19 3.21 -1.58 -11.79
C LEU A 19 1.94 -2.36 -11.42
N ASN A 20 2.03 -3.67 -11.19
CA ASN A 20 0.87 -4.49 -10.84
C ASN A 20 0.22 -4.06 -9.52
N VAL A 21 1.02 -3.72 -8.52
CA VAL A 21 0.52 -3.26 -7.22
C VAL A 21 -0.02 -1.83 -7.32
N LEU A 22 0.65 -0.95 -8.06
CA LEU A 22 0.17 0.40 -8.33
C LEU A 22 -1.16 0.35 -9.09
N GLU A 23 -1.26 -0.43 -10.17
CA GLU A 23 -2.50 -0.66 -10.90
C GLU A 23 -3.58 -1.24 -10.00
N PHE A 24 -3.24 -2.21 -9.15
CA PHE A 24 -4.16 -2.67 -8.13
C PHE A 24 -4.64 -1.50 -7.28
N VAL A 25 -3.76 -0.65 -6.75
CA VAL A 25 -4.13 0.50 -5.92
C VAL A 25 -4.96 1.55 -6.65
N THR A 26 -4.60 1.91 -7.87
CA THR A 26 -5.22 2.99 -8.64
C THR A 26 -6.47 2.57 -9.41
N SER A 27 -6.70 1.27 -9.58
CA SER A 27 -7.90 0.78 -10.25
C SER A 27 -9.17 1.17 -9.49
N PRO A 28 -10.24 1.61 -10.17
CA PRO A 28 -11.52 1.85 -9.51
C PRO A 28 -12.12 0.53 -9.01
N LEU A 29 -12.41 0.43 -7.70
CA LEU A 29 -13.10 -0.72 -7.11
C LEU A 29 -14.59 -0.81 -7.48
N THR A 30 -15.12 0.20 -8.18
CA THR A 30 -16.55 0.40 -8.46
C THR A 30 -17.13 -0.59 -9.48
N ALA A 31 -16.32 -1.43 -10.13
CA ALA A 31 -16.81 -2.37 -11.15
C ALA A 31 -17.41 -3.68 -10.59
N ASP A 32 -17.24 -3.97 -9.30
CA ASP A 32 -17.73 -5.22 -8.70
C ASP A 32 -19.01 -4.93 -7.88
N ALA A 33 -20.14 -5.52 -8.30
CA ALA A 33 -21.48 -5.31 -7.75
C ALA A 33 -21.61 -5.58 -6.23
N LYS A 34 -20.55 -6.06 -5.58
CA LYS A 34 -20.45 -6.29 -4.13
C LYS A 34 -19.99 -5.06 -3.34
N PHE A 35 -19.52 -4.01 -4.02
CA PHE A 35 -19.06 -2.76 -3.43
C PHE A 35 -20.04 -1.64 -3.78
N PRO A 36 -20.90 -1.18 -2.85
CA PRO A 36 -21.84 -0.11 -3.15
C PRO A 36 -21.08 1.19 -3.45
N ASP A 37 -21.49 1.92 -4.49
CA ASP A 37 -20.96 3.26 -4.86
C ASP A 37 -21.03 4.28 -3.70
N THR A 38 -21.93 4.07 -2.75
CA THR A 38 -22.09 4.88 -1.53
C THR A 38 -21.40 4.23 -0.33
N LEU A 39 -20.11 3.91 -0.47
CA LEU A 39 -19.37 3.36 0.65
C LEU A 39 -18.84 4.47 1.53
N ASP A 40 -19.50 4.67 2.67
CA ASP A 40 -18.98 5.48 3.76
C ASP A 40 -17.55 4.98 4.12
N ASN A 41 -16.55 5.85 3.97
CA ASN A 41 -15.13 5.52 4.13
C ASN A 41 -14.83 4.82 5.47
N ALA A 42 -15.58 5.17 6.53
CA ALA A 42 -15.43 4.55 7.84
C ALA A 42 -15.96 3.10 7.87
N GLN A 43 -16.92 2.74 7.02
CA GLN A 43 -17.35 1.35 6.86
C GLN A 43 -16.32 0.49 6.12
N ALA A 44 -15.58 1.07 5.17
CA ALA A 44 -14.52 0.38 4.45
C ALA A 44 -13.44 -0.14 5.40
N LEU A 45 -12.97 0.72 6.31
CA LEU A 45 -12.00 0.34 7.33
C LEU A 45 -12.56 -0.76 8.25
N LYS A 46 -13.81 -0.64 8.71
CA LYS A 46 -14.45 -1.66 9.56
C LYS A 46 -14.51 -3.01 8.86
N LYS A 47 -14.90 -3.04 7.58
CA LYS A 47 -14.91 -4.27 6.78
C LYS A 47 -13.51 -4.83 6.58
N GLY A 48 -12.54 -3.98 6.25
CA GLY A 48 -11.13 -4.40 6.10
C GLY A 48 -10.59 -5.07 7.36
N LEU A 49 -10.85 -4.49 8.53
CA LEU A 49 -10.48 -5.06 9.82
C LEU A 49 -11.24 -6.36 10.14
N TYR A 50 -12.52 -6.43 9.78
CA TYR A 50 -13.32 -7.65 9.93
C TYR A 50 -12.72 -8.82 9.13
N TYR A 51 -12.42 -8.61 7.85
CA TYR A 51 -11.80 -9.65 7.01
C TYR A 51 -10.37 -9.99 7.46
N LEU A 52 -9.63 -9.03 8.01
CA LEU A 52 -8.31 -9.29 8.61
C LEU A 52 -8.43 -10.27 9.79
N LYS A 53 -9.47 -10.10 10.63
CA LYS A 53 -9.77 -10.99 11.76
C LYS A 53 -10.22 -12.38 11.28
N GLU A 54 -11.01 -12.43 10.21
CA GLU A 54 -11.46 -13.68 9.56
C GLU A 54 -10.36 -14.36 8.73
N LYS A 55 -9.11 -13.86 8.77
CA LYS A 55 -7.96 -14.35 7.98
C LYS A 55 -8.16 -14.29 6.45
N SER A 56 -9.11 -13.47 6.01
CA SER A 56 -9.42 -13.25 4.59
C SER A 56 -8.60 -12.07 4.05
N PHE A 57 -7.30 -12.26 3.95
CA PHE A 57 -6.35 -11.22 3.54
C PHE A 57 -6.61 -10.56 2.17
N PRO A 58 -6.95 -11.28 1.08
CA PRO A 58 -7.16 -10.63 -0.23
C PRO A 58 -8.39 -9.71 -0.24
N LEU A 59 -9.45 -10.09 0.49
CA LEU A 59 -10.62 -9.23 0.69
C LEU A 59 -10.27 -8.06 1.61
N ALA A 60 -9.56 -8.30 2.71
CA ALA A 60 -9.10 -7.25 3.62
C ALA A 60 -8.26 -6.20 2.88
N ALA A 61 -7.32 -6.62 2.02
CA ALA A 61 -6.48 -5.73 1.23
C ALA A 61 -7.31 -4.81 0.33
N LYS A 62 -8.36 -5.33 -0.32
CA LYS A 62 -9.27 -4.52 -1.15
C LYS A 62 -10.01 -3.45 -0.34
N TRP A 63 -10.59 -3.83 0.81
CA TRP A 63 -11.31 -2.89 1.69
C TRP A 63 -10.39 -1.86 2.35
N LEU A 64 -9.21 -2.31 2.82
CA LEU A 64 -8.19 -1.44 3.41
C LEU A 64 -7.62 -0.48 2.38
N ARG A 65 -7.43 -0.91 1.13
CA ARG A 65 -7.02 -0.04 0.04
C ARG A 65 -8.05 1.07 -0.20
N LEU A 66 -9.34 0.72 -0.23
CA LEU A 66 -10.40 1.71 -0.39
C LEU A 66 -10.36 2.75 0.75
N ALA A 67 -10.30 2.30 2.01
CA ALA A 67 -10.15 3.19 3.14
C ALA A 67 -8.84 4.02 3.08
N ALA A 68 -7.73 3.43 2.63
CA ALA A 68 -6.44 4.10 2.51
C ALA A 68 -6.45 5.21 1.44
N MET A 69 -7.16 4.98 0.34
CA MET A 69 -7.44 5.98 -0.71
C MET A 69 -8.39 7.07 -0.23
N SER A 70 -9.15 6.81 0.84
CA SER A 70 -9.95 7.81 1.54
C SER A 70 -9.17 8.64 2.55
N GLY A 71 -7.85 8.43 2.67
CA GLY A 71 -7.00 9.12 3.64
C GLY A 71 -7.00 8.49 5.04
N GLU A 72 -7.58 7.31 5.25
CA GLU A 72 -7.56 6.66 6.56
C GLU A 72 -6.15 6.14 6.90
N LEU A 73 -5.49 6.81 7.85
CA LEU A 73 -4.15 6.46 8.35
C LEU A 73 -4.05 5.01 8.87
N LYS A 74 -5.10 4.50 9.51
CA LYS A 74 -5.12 3.10 10.00
C LYS A 74 -5.09 2.13 8.83
N ALA A 75 -5.84 2.42 7.77
CA ALA A 75 -5.95 1.56 6.61
C ALA A 75 -4.62 1.49 5.85
N GLN A 76 -3.95 2.64 5.67
CA GLN A 76 -2.63 2.74 5.06
C GLN A 76 -1.59 1.92 5.84
N PHE A 77 -1.61 1.99 7.17
CA PHE A 77 -0.75 1.18 8.03
C PHE A 77 -1.00 -0.33 7.84
N PHE A 78 -2.25 -0.78 7.89
CA PHE A 78 -2.57 -2.20 7.70
C PHE A 78 -2.25 -2.68 6.29
N LEU A 79 -2.45 -1.85 5.27
CA LEU A 79 -2.10 -2.19 3.89
C LEU A 79 -0.57 -2.35 3.74
N GLY A 80 0.22 -1.46 4.34
CA GLY A 80 1.67 -1.60 4.40
C GLY A 80 2.11 -2.90 5.10
N LEU A 81 1.43 -3.29 6.18
CA LEU A 81 1.67 -4.58 6.85
C LEU A 81 1.34 -5.78 5.96
N LEU A 82 0.26 -5.72 5.19
CA LEU A 82 -0.12 -6.79 4.26
C LEU A 82 0.94 -6.95 3.15
N PHE A 83 1.47 -5.85 2.62
CA PHE A 83 2.58 -5.89 1.67
C PHE A 83 3.87 -6.42 2.29
N MET A 84 4.17 -6.07 3.54
CA MET A 84 5.36 -6.61 4.21
C MET A 84 5.24 -8.13 4.44
N LYS A 85 4.04 -8.60 4.78
CA LYS A 85 3.78 -10.03 5.05
C LYS A 85 3.42 -10.85 3.80
N GLY A 86 3.15 -10.22 2.66
CA GLY A 86 2.62 -10.89 1.47
C GLY A 86 1.25 -11.53 1.69
N GLN A 87 0.41 -10.94 2.54
CA GLN A 87 -0.89 -11.50 2.91
C GLN A 87 -1.99 -10.94 2.03
N GLY A 88 -2.49 -11.75 1.09
CA GLY A 88 -3.56 -11.35 0.17
C GLY A 88 -3.13 -10.37 -0.92
N VAL A 89 -1.87 -9.94 -0.89
CA VAL A 89 -1.16 -9.14 -1.89
C VAL A 89 0.24 -9.72 -2.05
N PRO A 90 0.89 -9.57 -3.22
CA PRO A 90 2.27 -10.00 -3.37
C PRO A 90 3.19 -9.25 -2.38
N PRO A 91 4.11 -9.96 -1.71
CA PRO A 91 5.02 -9.34 -0.76
C PRO A 91 5.89 -8.31 -1.47
N SER A 92 5.90 -7.08 -0.95
CA SER A 92 6.71 -6.01 -1.54
C SER A 92 7.18 -5.03 -0.45
N PRO A 93 8.44 -5.13 -0.01
CA PRO A 93 8.97 -4.24 1.03
C PRO A 93 8.99 -2.78 0.55
N PHE A 94 9.13 -2.53 -0.76
CA PHE A 94 9.08 -1.19 -1.33
C PHE A 94 7.72 -0.52 -1.10
N HIS A 95 6.62 -1.16 -1.47
CA HIS A 95 5.28 -0.61 -1.24
C HIS A 95 4.95 -0.54 0.24
N ALA A 96 5.39 -1.53 1.03
CA ALA A 96 5.24 -1.48 2.47
C ALA A 96 5.90 -0.20 3.02
N ALA A 97 7.14 0.10 2.62
CA ALA A 97 7.82 1.33 3.01
C ALA A 97 7.05 2.59 2.58
N ALA A 98 6.50 2.60 1.36
CA ALA A 98 5.75 3.76 0.87
C ALA A 98 4.47 4.01 1.70
N TRP A 99 3.63 2.99 1.87
CA TRP A 99 2.39 3.08 2.66
C TRP A 99 2.65 3.40 4.13
N LEU A 100 3.68 2.80 4.72
CA LEU A 100 4.08 3.07 6.11
C LEU A 100 4.66 4.48 6.28
N THR A 101 5.42 4.98 5.30
CA THR A 101 5.91 6.37 5.30
C THR A 101 4.73 7.34 5.29
N LEU A 102 3.72 7.06 4.46
CA LEU A 102 2.52 7.88 4.35
C LEU A 102 1.70 7.89 5.67
N ALA A 103 1.52 6.71 6.30
CA ALA A 103 0.87 6.61 7.60
C ALA A 103 1.68 7.28 8.72
N SER A 104 3.01 7.15 8.69
CA SER A 104 3.93 7.81 9.63
C SER A 104 3.91 9.33 9.48
N SER A 105 3.84 9.83 8.24
CA SER A 105 3.73 11.27 7.94
C SER A 105 2.45 11.88 8.53
N GLN A 106 1.37 11.10 8.58
CA GLN A 106 0.11 11.49 9.26
C GLN A 106 0.13 11.27 10.78
N GLY A 107 1.26 10.88 11.37
CA GLY A 107 1.44 10.74 12.82
C GLY A 107 1.15 9.35 13.38
N HIS A 108 1.01 8.30 12.55
CA HIS A 108 0.83 6.94 13.04
C HIS A 108 2.13 6.36 13.61
N LYS A 109 2.30 6.42 14.94
CA LYS A 109 3.52 5.93 15.65
C LYS A 109 3.88 4.48 15.35
N GLY A 110 2.88 3.61 15.18
CA GLY A 110 3.12 2.21 14.85
C GLY A 110 3.72 2.01 13.46
N ALA A 111 3.49 2.94 12.53
CA ALA A 111 4.00 2.85 11.17
C ALA A 111 5.50 3.08 11.12
N GLU A 112 6.02 4.01 11.94
CA GLU A 112 7.44 4.30 12.04
C GLU A 112 8.24 3.05 12.48
N GLN A 113 7.76 2.31 13.47
CA GLN A 113 8.42 1.09 13.93
C GLN A 113 8.51 0.04 12.82
N VAL A 114 7.41 -0.18 12.11
CA VAL A 114 7.37 -1.15 11.00
C VAL A 114 8.23 -0.65 9.83
N LEU A 115 8.25 0.66 9.57
CA LEU A 115 9.09 1.27 8.54
C LEU A 115 10.58 1.04 8.82
N GLN A 116 11.00 1.11 10.08
CA GLN A 116 12.37 0.78 10.47
C GLN A 116 12.70 -0.70 10.25
N ASP A 117 11.75 -1.60 10.45
CA ASP A 117 11.93 -3.03 10.17
C ASP A 117 12.05 -3.27 8.66
N VAL A 118 11.14 -2.69 7.86
CA VAL A 118 11.17 -2.71 6.39
C VAL A 118 12.50 -2.17 5.84
N ARG A 119 13.04 -1.13 6.45
CA ARG A 119 14.34 -0.56 6.07
C ARG A 119 15.49 -1.57 6.15
N ARG A 120 15.40 -2.62 6.98
CA ARG A 120 16.42 -3.69 7.04
C ARG A 120 16.39 -4.60 5.81
N PHE A 121 15.25 -4.69 5.14
CA PHE A 121 15.06 -5.49 3.92
C PHE A 121 15.32 -4.71 2.63
N LEU A 122 15.54 -3.39 2.70
CA LEU A 122 15.77 -2.52 1.55
C LEU A 122 17.14 -1.86 1.61
N THR A 123 17.74 -1.62 0.45
CA THR A 123 18.93 -0.76 0.37
C THR A 123 18.56 0.70 0.57
N THR A 124 19.53 1.52 1.00
CA THR A 124 19.32 2.97 1.25
C THR A 124 18.74 3.70 0.04
N LYS A 125 19.17 3.35 -1.17
CA LYS A 125 18.64 3.92 -2.42
C LYS A 125 17.16 3.59 -2.58
N ARG A 126 16.81 2.31 -2.50
CA ARG A 126 15.43 1.81 -2.65
C ARG A 126 14.49 2.36 -1.58
N TYR A 127 14.97 2.54 -0.35
CA TYR A 127 14.21 3.16 0.71
C TYR A 127 13.86 4.62 0.39
N ARG A 128 14.82 5.41 -0.11
CA ARG A 128 14.56 6.80 -0.54
C ARG A 128 13.60 6.86 -1.72
N ASP A 129 13.76 5.96 -2.69
CA ASP A 129 12.84 5.85 -3.83
C ASP A 129 11.40 5.55 -3.36
N ALA A 130 11.24 4.64 -2.39
CA ALA A 130 9.94 4.32 -1.79
C ALA A 130 9.33 5.51 -1.02
N GLN A 131 10.14 6.31 -0.33
CA GLN A 131 9.69 7.54 0.33
C GLN A 131 9.22 8.59 -0.70
N CYS A 132 9.94 8.74 -1.81
CA CYS A 132 9.54 9.63 -2.89
C CYS A 132 8.21 9.20 -3.50
N TYR A 133 8.07 7.90 -3.77
CA TYR A 133 6.81 7.31 -4.25
C TYR A 133 5.66 7.47 -3.24
N ALA A 134 5.94 7.43 -1.93
CA ALA A 134 4.93 7.71 -0.90
C ALA A 134 4.38 9.14 -1.04
N ALA A 135 5.23 10.12 -1.35
CA ALA A 135 4.80 11.51 -1.53
C ALA A 135 3.87 11.65 -2.74
N THR A 136 4.22 11.04 -3.89
CA THR A 136 3.37 11.09 -5.08
C THR A 136 2.03 10.38 -4.85
N LEU A 137 2.04 9.26 -4.14
CA LEU A 137 0.83 8.53 -3.76
C LEU A 137 -0.07 9.39 -2.84
N TYR A 138 0.51 10.11 -1.89
CA TYR A 138 -0.21 11.01 -1.00
C TYR A 138 -0.91 12.14 -1.76
N GLU A 139 -0.20 12.79 -2.69
CA GLU A 139 -0.79 13.82 -3.56
C GLU A 139 -1.95 13.26 -4.38
N GLN A 140 -1.80 12.07 -4.97
CA GLN A 140 -2.84 11.43 -5.75
C GLN A 140 -4.08 11.11 -4.91
N ILE A 141 -3.89 10.58 -3.70
CA ILE A 141 -4.98 10.31 -2.75
C ILE A 141 -5.74 11.61 -2.43
N HIS A 142 -5.03 12.70 -2.14
CA HIS A 142 -5.64 14.02 -1.90
C HIS A 142 -6.39 14.56 -3.13
N GLN A 143 -5.85 14.40 -4.34
CA GLN A 143 -6.54 14.80 -5.57
C GLN A 143 -7.85 14.02 -5.77
N LEU A 144 -7.84 12.71 -5.54
CA LEU A 144 -9.04 11.87 -5.63
C LEU A 144 -10.12 12.31 -4.63
N GLN A 145 -9.73 12.67 -3.41
CA GLN A 145 -10.67 13.21 -2.41
C GLN A 145 -11.33 14.52 -2.85
N HIS A 146 -10.61 15.35 -3.61
CA HIS A 146 -11.15 16.61 -4.15
C HIS A 146 -12.08 16.42 -5.35
N ILE A 147 -11.90 15.35 -6.13
CA ILE A 147 -12.73 15.04 -7.31
C ILE A 147 -14.05 14.39 -6.89
N SER A 148 -14.08 13.66 -5.78
CA SER A 148 -15.27 12.94 -5.28
C SER A 148 -16.22 13.77 -4.40
N ARG A 149 -16.10 15.11 -4.38
CA ARG A 149 -16.92 16.01 -3.56
C ARG A 149 -17.80 16.91 -4.42
#